data_AF-A0A5J4JJG9-F1
#
_entry.id   AF-A0A5J4JJG9-F1
#
_cell.length_a   1.000
_cell.length_b   1.000
_cell.length_c   1.000
_cell.angle_alpha   90.00
_cell.angle_beta   90.00
_cell.angle_gamma   90.00
#
_symmetry.space_group_name_H-M   'P 1'
#
loop_
_entity.id
_entity.type
_entity.pdbx_description
1 polymer ?
#
loop_
_entity_poly.entity_id
_entity_poly.type
_entity_poly.pdbx_seq_one_letter_code
_entity_poly.pdbx_strand_id
1 'polypeptide(L)'
;MSNCSRKDSSKLEEGIIMKKRMSKVIELIFNLNFWQKAWIVPSLLFALVTSVLTFIELDEDFKVKLFYSLIVISIIYILIYIIIKSGLKEITLNINGSLIEITSGDIFQQDSDCYKVIAFNEFFDTTVDDNIISSNSLNGMYLKKSILMKNILLIWIIG
;
A
#
# COMPACT_ATOMS: atom_id res chain seq x y z
N MET A 1 -25.76 -13.24 23.56
CA MET A 1 -24.98 -14.25 22.79
C MET A 1 -24.38 -13.67 21.49
N SER A 2 -23.95 -12.40 21.47
CA SER A 2 -23.55 -11.67 20.24
C SER A 2 -22.08 -11.22 20.21
N ASN A 3 -21.29 -11.45 21.26
CA ASN A 3 -19.89 -11.01 21.34
C ASN A 3 -18.87 -12.00 20.75
N CYS A 4 -19.28 -13.23 20.43
CA CYS A 4 -18.35 -14.24 19.88
C CYS A 4 -18.14 -14.07 18.36
N SER A 5 -19.18 -13.69 17.61
CA SER A 5 -19.12 -13.59 16.14
C SER A 5 -18.36 -12.35 15.65
N ARG A 6 -18.41 -11.21 16.36
CA ARG A 6 -17.68 -9.98 15.99
C ARG A 6 -16.16 -10.09 16.19
N LYS A 7 -15.71 -10.88 17.17
CA LYS A 7 -14.28 -11.06 17.52
C LYS A 7 -13.55 -11.96 16.52
N ASP A 8 -14.29 -12.81 15.83
CA ASP A 8 -13.76 -13.71 14.80
C ASP A 8 -13.58 -12.97 13.47
N SER A 9 -14.57 -12.14 13.08
CA SER A 9 -14.46 -11.28 11.89
C SER A 9 -13.31 -10.26 12.00
N SER A 10 -13.07 -9.65 13.16
CA SER A 10 -11.96 -8.70 13.34
C SER A 10 -10.59 -9.38 13.25
N LYS A 11 -10.45 -10.59 13.80
CA LYS A 11 -9.20 -11.38 13.70
C LYS A 11 -8.94 -11.86 12.28
N LEU A 12 -10.00 -12.22 11.55
CA LEU A 12 -9.91 -12.60 10.14
C LEU A 12 -9.47 -11.41 9.28
N GLU A 13 -10.01 -10.21 9.53
CA GLU A 13 -9.64 -8.98 8.85
C GLU A 13 -8.17 -8.59 9.11
N GLU A 14 -7.73 -8.63 10.38
CA GLU A 14 -6.33 -8.41 10.74
C GLU A 14 -5.40 -9.41 10.05
N GLY A 15 -5.79 -10.69 9.98
CA GLY A 15 -5.03 -11.73 9.28
C GLY A 15 -4.90 -11.48 7.78
N ILE A 16 -5.97 -11.03 7.13
CA ILE A 16 -5.98 -10.67 5.69
C ILE A 16 -5.07 -9.44 5.45
N ILE A 17 -5.18 -8.41 6.29
CA ILE A 17 -4.36 -7.19 6.21
C ILE A 17 -2.88 -7.53 6.41
N MET A 18 -2.56 -8.37 7.38
CA MET A 18 -1.20 -8.84 7.65
C MET A 18 -0.64 -9.63 6.47
N LYS A 19 -1.40 -10.56 5.91
CA LYS A 19 -0.99 -11.33 4.72
C LYS A 19 -0.73 -10.43 3.52
N LYS A 20 -1.59 -9.43 3.28
CA LYS A 20 -1.41 -8.43 2.22
C LYS A 20 -0.14 -7.60 2.43
N ARG A 21 0.12 -7.14 3.66
CA ARG A 21 1.35 -6.42 4.02
C ARG A 21 2.60 -7.27 3.79
N MET A 22 2.58 -8.53 4.22
CA MET A 22 3.70 -9.47 4.04
C MET A 22 3.99 -9.73 2.56
N SER A 23 2.95 -9.94 1.75
CA SER A 23 3.11 -10.13 0.30
C SER A 23 3.84 -8.95 -0.36
N LYS A 24 3.49 -7.73 0.04
CA LYS A 24 4.12 -6.51 -0.49
C LYS A 24 5.56 -6.35 -0.03
N VAL A 25 5.88 -6.70 1.23
CA VAL A 25 7.26 -6.71 1.73
C VAL A 25 8.11 -7.72 0.95
N ILE A 26 7.57 -8.91 0.71
CA ILE A 26 8.23 -9.96 -0.08
C ILE A 26 8.52 -9.46 -1.50
N GLU A 27 7.53 -8.87 -2.16
CA GLU A 27 7.68 -8.29 -3.50
C GLU A 27 8.79 -7.22 -3.54
N LEU A 28 8.85 -6.34 -2.54
CA LEU A 28 9.91 -5.33 -2.43
C LEU A 28 11.29 -5.94 -2.22
N ILE A 29 11.41 -6.98 -1.37
CA ILE A 29 12.68 -7.68 -1.10
C ILE A 29 13.21 -8.39 -2.36
N PHE A 30 12.33 -8.94 -3.20
CA PHE A 30 12.75 -9.58 -4.45
C PHE A 30 13.00 -8.60 -5.60
N ASN A 31 12.72 -7.30 -5.40
CA ASN A 31 12.91 -6.30 -6.42
C ASN A 31 14.35 -5.76 -6.46
N LEU A 32 15.09 -6.00 -7.55
CA LEU A 32 16.47 -5.53 -7.70
C LEU A 32 16.59 -4.01 -7.70
N ASN A 33 15.66 -3.30 -8.36
CA ASN A 33 15.67 -1.83 -8.44
C ASN A 33 15.41 -1.20 -7.06
N PHE A 34 14.67 -1.89 -6.19
CA PHE A 34 14.51 -1.48 -4.79
C PHE A 34 15.85 -1.47 -4.06
N TRP A 35 16.62 -2.56 -4.17
CA TRP A 35 17.93 -2.65 -3.53
C TRP A 35 18.96 -1.69 -4.12
N GLN A 36 18.95 -1.48 -5.44
CA GLN A 36 19.79 -0.45 -6.06
C GLN A 36 19.61 0.91 -5.39
N LYS A 37 18.35 1.30 -5.09
CA LYS A 37 18.07 2.58 -4.42
C LYS A 37 18.37 2.54 -2.92
N ALA A 38 18.08 1.43 -2.25
CA ALA A 38 18.29 1.28 -0.81
C ALA A 38 19.78 1.37 -0.43
N TRP A 39 20.68 0.86 -1.26
CA TRP A 39 22.11 0.80 -0.98
C TRP A 39 22.89 2.10 -1.29
N ILE A 40 22.27 3.08 -1.96
CA ILE A 40 22.96 4.34 -2.31
C ILE A 40 23.40 5.10 -1.06
N VAL A 41 22.50 5.24 -0.07
CA VAL A 41 22.80 6.02 1.14
C VAL A 41 23.86 5.34 2.01
N PRO A 42 23.75 4.04 2.36
CA PRO A 42 24.82 3.35 3.07
C PRO A 42 26.14 3.35 2.31
N SER A 43 26.13 3.09 0.99
CA SER A 43 27.37 3.04 0.22
C SER A 43 28.11 4.38 0.18
N LEU A 44 27.38 5.48 0.01
CA LEU A 44 27.96 6.82 0.07
C LEU A 44 28.53 7.14 1.47
N LEU A 45 27.79 6.79 2.52
CA LEU A 45 28.24 6.98 3.90
C LEU A 45 29.53 6.19 4.18
N PHE A 46 29.57 4.93 3.76
CA PHE A 46 30.77 4.09 3.87
C PHE A 46 31.95 4.71 3.12
N ALA A 47 31.76 5.13 1.88
CA ALA A 47 32.82 5.73 1.07
C ALA A 47 33.42 6.99 1.70
N LEU A 48 32.58 7.86 2.28
CA LEU A 48 33.04 9.08 2.95
C LEU A 48 33.83 8.75 4.23
N VAL A 49 33.29 7.85 5.06
CA VAL A 49 33.92 7.47 6.33
C VAL A 49 35.27 6.79 6.08
N THR A 50 35.34 5.83 5.16
CA THR A 50 36.60 5.13 4.83
C THR A 50 37.62 6.07 4.20
N SER A 51 37.19 7.00 3.34
CA SER A 51 38.07 8.00 2.74
C SER A 51 38.74 8.87 3.80
N VAL A 52 37.97 9.41 4.76
CA VAL A 52 38.52 10.25 5.85
C VAL A 52 39.42 9.43 6.77
N LEU A 53 39.00 8.22 7.16
CA LEU A 53 39.78 7.33 8.02
C LEU A 53 41.15 6.95 7.44
N THR A 54 41.29 6.95 6.11
CA THR A 54 42.57 6.63 5.46
C THR A 54 43.64 7.70 5.72
N PHE A 55 43.23 8.95 6.00
CA PHE A 55 44.16 10.06 6.26
C PHE A 55 44.38 10.37 7.74
N ILE A 56 43.62 9.73 8.65
CA ILE A 56 43.70 9.99 10.09
C ILE A 56 44.19 8.73 10.82
N GLU A 57 45.30 8.86 11.52
CA GLU A 57 45.76 7.81 12.44
C GLU A 57 44.94 7.85 13.72
N LEU A 58 44.05 6.86 13.87
CA LEU A 58 43.22 6.63 15.06
C LEU A 58 43.61 5.31 15.71
N ASP A 59 43.37 5.20 17.02
CA ASP A 59 43.49 3.94 17.74
C ASP A 59 42.64 2.84 17.09
N GLU A 60 43.22 1.65 16.97
CA GLU A 60 42.57 0.50 16.33
C GLU A 60 41.24 0.13 17.02
N ASP A 61 41.18 0.24 18.35
CA ASP A 61 39.95 0.03 19.13
C ASP A 61 38.83 1.00 18.73
N PHE A 62 39.18 2.24 18.39
CA PHE A 62 38.21 3.24 17.96
C PHE A 62 37.74 2.96 16.53
N LYS A 63 38.64 2.59 15.62
CA LYS A 63 38.29 2.22 14.23
C LYS A 63 37.31 1.05 14.20
N VAL A 64 37.57 0.01 14.99
CA VAL A 64 36.71 -1.18 15.08
C VAL A 64 35.32 -0.81 15.61
N LYS A 65 35.25 0.00 16.69
CA LYS A 65 33.97 0.48 17.23
C LYS A 65 33.16 1.30 16.21
N LEU A 66 33.84 2.19 15.49
CA LEU A 66 33.22 3.00 14.44
C LEU A 66 32.66 2.15 13.29
N PHE A 67 33.40 1.13 12.87
CA PHE A 67 32.96 0.21 11.82
C PHE A 67 31.70 -0.56 12.22
N TYR A 68 31.67 -1.13 13.43
CA TYR A 68 30.46 -1.81 13.93
C TYR A 68 29.27 -0.84 14.07
N SER A 69 29.51 0.37 14.56
CA SER A 69 28.49 1.42 14.61
C SER A 69 27.89 1.70 13.22
N LEU A 70 28.73 1.80 12.20
CA LEU A 70 28.32 2.09 10.82
C LEU A 70 27.46 0.97 10.22
N ILE A 71 27.79 -0.29 10.51
CA ILE A 71 26.99 -1.45 10.11
C ILE A 71 25.61 -1.40 10.78
N VAL A 72 25.56 -1.17 12.09
CA VAL A 72 24.30 -1.13 12.84
C VAL A 72 23.39 -0.01 12.31
N ILE A 73 23.94 1.18 12.08
CA ILE A 73 23.20 2.31 11.50
C ILE A 73 22.67 1.97 10.10
N SER A 74 23.48 1.30 9.28
CA SER A 74 23.07 0.89 7.92
C SER A 74 21.94 -0.13 7.95
N ILE A 75 21.97 -1.11 8.86
CA ILE A 75 20.90 -2.10 9.05
C ILE A 75 19.61 -1.39 9.47
N ILE A 76 19.69 -0.51 10.49
CA ILE A 76 18.53 0.25 10.97
C ILE A 76 17.92 1.10 9.84
N TYR A 77 18.76 1.78 9.06
CA TYR A 77 18.33 2.56 7.91
C TYR A 77 17.58 1.68 6.89
N ILE A 78 18.11 0.51 6.54
CA ILE A 78 17.47 -0.41 5.58
C ILE A 78 16.12 -0.90 6.12
N LEU A 79 16.02 -1.24 7.41
CA LEU A 79 14.76 -1.66 8.03
C LEU A 79 13.70 -0.55 7.96
N ILE A 80 14.08 0.68 8.31
CA ILE A 80 13.18 1.85 8.22
C ILE A 80 12.75 2.08 6.76
N TYR A 81 13.69 1.98 5.82
CA TYR A 81 13.43 2.16 4.39
C TYR A 81 12.40 1.13 3.88
N ILE A 82 12.54 -0.14 4.26
CA ILE A 82 11.57 -1.21 3.93
C ILE A 82 10.20 -0.90 4.54
N ILE A 83 10.14 -0.52 5.82
CA ILE A 83 8.87 -0.21 6.51
C ILE A 83 8.14 0.91 5.78
N ILE A 84 8.83 2.02 5.52
CA ILE A 84 8.24 3.18 4.83
C ILE A 84 7.76 2.75 3.45
N LYS A 85 8.59 2.10 2.64
CA LYS A 85 8.24 1.72 1.26
C LYS A 85 7.15 0.65 1.17
N SER A 86 7.06 -0.25 2.14
CA SER A 86 5.94 -1.20 2.25
C SER A 86 4.60 -0.47 2.49
N GLY A 87 4.64 0.70 3.14
CA GLY A 87 3.48 1.51 3.50
C GLY A 87 2.92 2.41 2.40
N LEU A 88 3.67 2.72 1.33
CA LEU A 88 3.16 3.64 0.27
C LEU A 88 1.98 2.99 -0.46
N LYS A 89 0.77 3.48 -0.21
CA LYS A 89 -0.47 3.06 -0.90
C LYS A 89 -0.68 3.77 -2.23
N GLU A 90 0.10 4.81 -2.50
CA GLU A 90 -0.15 5.78 -3.57
C GLU A 90 1.11 5.96 -4.41
N ILE A 91 0.94 5.89 -5.73
CA ILE A 91 1.98 6.14 -6.71
C ILE A 91 1.49 7.30 -7.58
N THR A 92 2.19 8.43 -7.52
CA THR A 92 1.92 9.59 -8.36
C THR A 92 2.86 9.58 -9.56
N LEU A 93 2.29 9.60 -10.77
CA LEU A 93 2.99 9.64 -12.05
C LEU A 93 2.67 10.95 -12.73
N ASN A 94 3.69 11.67 -13.22
CA ASN A 94 3.49 12.83 -14.08
C ASN A 94 3.77 12.40 -15.52
N ILE A 95 2.73 12.39 -16.37
CA ILE A 95 2.84 12.08 -17.79
C ILE A 95 2.37 13.31 -18.56
N ASN A 96 3.27 13.97 -19.29
CA ASN A 96 2.99 15.13 -20.13
C ASN A 96 2.24 16.28 -19.40
N GLY A 97 2.52 16.50 -18.12
CA GLY A 97 1.85 17.55 -17.31
C GLY A 97 0.55 17.10 -16.66
N SER A 98 0.07 15.89 -16.96
CA SER A 98 -1.05 15.27 -16.26
C SER A 98 -0.54 14.48 -15.05
N LEU A 99 -1.02 14.86 -13.87
CA LEU A 99 -0.75 14.15 -12.63
C LEU A 99 -1.74 13.00 -12.48
N ILE A 100 -1.23 11.77 -12.57
CA ILE A 100 -1.99 10.53 -12.43
C ILE A 100 -1.67 9.94 -11.07
N GLU A 101 -2.68 9.73 -10.25
CA GLU A 101 -2.53 9.12 -8.94
C GLU A 101 -3.15 7.72 -8.93
N ILE A 102 -2.35 6.73 -8.59
CA ILE A 102 -2.79 5.34 -8.43
C ILE A 102 -2.88 5.07 -6.94
N THR A 103 -4.09 4.94 -6.42
CA THR A 103 -4.36 4.68 -5.00
C THR A 103 -5.11 3.36 -4.82
N SER A 104 -4.92 2.72 -3.65
CA SER A 104 -5.69 1.53 -3.27
C SER A 104 -6.68 1.90 -2.17
N GLY A 105 -7.97 1.88 -2.48
CA GLY A 105 -9.04 2.24 -1.56
C GLY A 105 -10.43 1.82 -2.06
N ASP A 106 -11.46 2.20 -1.31
CA ASP A 106 -12.86 2.04 -1.72
C ASP A 106 -13.27 3.25 -2.59
N ILE A 107 -13.49 3.00 -3.88
CA ILE A 107 -13.95 3.98 -4.87
C ILE A 107 -15.26 4.66 -4.43
N PHE A 108 -16.10 3.98 -3.67
CA PHE A 108 -17.35 4.55 -3.19
C PHE A 108 -17.16 5.56 -2.05
N GLN A 109 -16.00 5.58 -1.39
CA GLN A 109 -15.65 6.53 -0.32
C GLN A 109 -14.93 7.79 -0.80
N GLN A 110 -14.51 7.82 -2.07
CA GLN A 110 -13.90 8.99 -2.68
C GLN A 110 -14.92 10.15 -2.80
N ASP A 111 -14.45 11.40 -2.79
CA ASP A 111 -15.29 12.60 -2.79
C ASP A 111 -16.41 12.53 -3.84
N SER A 112 -17.60 12.99 -3.44
CA SER A 112 -18.80 12.99 -4.29
C SER A 112 -18.68 13.91 -5.50
N ASP A 113 -17.79 14.89 -5.43
CA ASP A 113 -17.64 15.93 -6.43
C ASP A 113 -16.69 15.51 -7.57
N CYS A 114 -16.11 14.30 -7.45
CA CYS A 114 -15.26 13.69 -8.46
C CYS A 114 -16.05 12.72 -9.36
N TYR A 115 -15.76 12.74 -10.65
CA TYR A 115 -16.31 11.75 -11.58
C TYR A 115 -15.72 10.37 -11.30
N LYS A 116 -16.60 9.40 -11.07
CA LYS A 116 -16.25 7.99 -10.83
C LYS A 116 -16.58 7.19 -12.07
N VAL A 117 -15.56 6.58 -12.67
CA VAL A 117 -15.73 5.71 -13.84
C VAL A 117 -15.50 4.27 -13.41
N ILE A 118 -16.50 3.43 -13.58
CA ILE A 118 -16.43 1.99 -13.34
C ILE A 118 -16.59 1.31 -14.69
N ALA A 119 -15.57 0.55 -15.09
CA ALA A 119 -15.65 -0.25 -16.31
C ALA A 119 -16.71 -1.35 -16.12
N PHE A 120 -17.69 -1.37 -17.01
CA PHE A 120 -18.76 -2.35 -17.01
C PHE A 120 -18.56 -3.35 -18.15
N ASN A 121 -19.24 -4.50 -18.07
CA ASN A 121 -19.22 -5.46 -19.18
C ASN A 121 -19.94 -4.87 -20.41
N GLU A 122 -19.65 -5.43 -21.60
CA GLU A 122 -20.19 -4.94 -22.88
C GLU A 122 -21.72 -5.05 -22.98
N PHE A 123 -22.31 -5.98 -22.23
CA PHE A 123 -23.74 -6.27 -22.22
C PHE A 123 -24.54 -5.46 -21.19
N PHE A 124 -23.85 -4.65 -20.37
CA PHE A 124 -24.44 -3.81 -19.33
C PHE A 124 -25.41 -4.56 -18.39
N ASP A 125 -25.03 -5.76 -17.95
CA ASP A 125 -25.84 -6.61 -17.08
C ASP A 125 -26.16 -5.93 -15.73
N THR A 126 -27.43 -5.84 -15.37
CA THR A 126 -27.86 -5.17 -14.12
C THR A 126 -28.18 -6.14 -12.98
N THR A 127 -28.12 -7.44 -13.23
CA THR A 127 -28.56 -8.47 -12.28
C THR A 127 -27.37 -8.99 -11.47
N VAL A 128 -27.50 -8.95 -10.14
CA VAL A 128 -26.50 -9.52 -9.22
C VAL A 128 -26.97 -10.92 -8.85
N ASP A 129 -26.36 -11.94 -9.47
CA ASP A 129 -26.76 -13.35 -9.35
C ASP A 129 -25.66 -14.25 -8.79
N ASP A 130 -24.47 -13.71 -8.47
CA ASP A 130 -23.29 -14.46 -8.04
C ASP A 130 -22.79 -15.52 -9.05
N ASN A 131 -23.27 -15.46 -10.30
CA ASN A 131 -22.78 -16.28 -11.42
C ASN A 131 -21.96 -15.43 -12.41
N ILE A 132 -22.57 -14.36 -12.93
CA ILE A 132 -21.90 -13.40 -13.83
C ILE A 132 -21.41 -12.19 -13.03
N ILE A 133 -22.29 -11.62 -12.19
CA ILE A 133 -21.95 -10.48 -11.33
C ILE A 133 -22.02 -10.93 -9.87
N SER A 134 -20.85 -11.07 -9.24
CA SER A 134 -20.79 -11.32 -7.81
C SER A 134 -21.23 -10.11 -7.01
N SER A 135 -21.99 -10.38 -5.96
CA SER A 135 -22.41 -9.44 -4.92
C SER A 135 -21.25 -8.71 -4.22
N ASN A 136 -20.07 -9.32 -4.18
CA ASN A 136 -18.85 -8.75 -3.59
C ASN A 136 -17.90 -8.14 -4.64
N SER A 137 -18.25 -8.20 -5.92
CA SER A 137 -17.49 -7.52 -6.98
C SER A 137 -17.80 -6.02 -6.99
N LEU A 138 -16.92 -5.22 -7.59
CA LEU A 138 -17.12 -3.77 -7.74
C LEU A 138 -18.45 -3.45 -8.44
N ASN A 139 -18.76 -4.18 -9.52
CA ASN A 139 -20.00 -4.02 -10.29
C ASN A 139 -21.23 -4.40 -9.45
N GLY A 140 -21.17 -5.51 -8.71
CA GLY A 140 -22.26 -5.94 -7.84
C GLY A 140 -22.51 -4.98 -6.67
N MET A 141 -21.44 -4.46 -6.06
CA MET A 141 -21.53 -3.43 -5.01
C MET A 141 -22.16 -2.14 -5.53
N TYR A 142 -21.78 -1.71 -6.74
CA TYR A 142 -22.36 -0.53 -7.40
C TYR A 142 -23.87 -0.72 -7.65
N LEU A 143 -24.26 -1.84 -8.27
CA LEU A 143 -25.65 -2.14 -8.58
C LEU A 143 -26.51 -2.16 -7.31
N LYS A 144 -26.05 -2.84 -6.25
CA LYS A 144 -26.75 -2.86 -4.96
C LYS A 144 -26.97 -1.47 -4.38
N LYS A 145 -25.95 -0.61 -4.39
CA LYS A 145 -26.07 0.78 -3.92
C LYS A 145 -27.07 1.59 -4.77
N SER A 146 -27.04 1.42 -6.09
CA SER A 146 -27.93 2.14 -7.01
C SER A 146 -29.41 1.74 -6.84
N ILE A 147 -29.69 0.45 -6.67
CA ILE A 147 -31.05 -0.08 -6.45
C ILE A 147 -31.58 0.39 -5.09
N LEU A 148 -30.74 0.38 -4.05
CA LEU A 148 -31.09 0.88 -2.73
C LEU A 148 -31.51 2.36 -2.78
N MET A 149 -30.75 3.21 -3.49
CA MET A 149 -31.08 4.63 -3.65
C MET A 149 -32.41 4.84 -4.38
N LYS A 150 -32.70 4.04 -5.42
CA LYS A 150 -33.99 4.09 -6.14
C LYS A 150 -35.18 3.76 -5.24
N ASN A 151 -35.06 2.73 -4.41
CA ASN A 151 -36.12 2.32 -3.50
C ASN A 151 -36.39 3.37 -2.42
N ILE A 152 -35.35 4.01 -1.90
CA ILE A 152 -35.48 5.13 -0.97
C ILE A 152 -36.23 6.28 -1.65
N LEU A 153 -35.81 6.70 -2.84
CA LEU A 153 -36.46 7.78 -3.59
C LEU A 153 -37.94 7.51 -3.89
N LEU A 154 -38.29 6.27 -4.24
CA LEU A 154 -39.68 5.86 -4.45
C LEU A 154 -40.53 6.01 -3.17
N ILE A 155 -39.99 5.66 -2.00
CA ILE A 155 -40.70 5.83 -0.73
C ILE A 155 -41.00 7.32 -0.45
N TRP A 156 -40.06 8.22 -0.77
CA TRP A 156 -40.23 9.67 -0.59
C TRP A 156 -41.17 10.34 -1.59
N ILE A 157 -41.45 9.71 -2.74
CA ILE A 157 -42.37 10.23 -3.75
C ILE A 157 -43.81 9.77 -3.48
N ILE A 158 -43.98 8.61 -2.84
CA ILE A 158 -45.29 7.96 -2.64
C ILE A 158 -45.87 8.22 -1.23
N GLY A 159 -45.03 8.63 -0.26
CA GLY A 159 -45.44 9.04 1.09
C GLY A 159 -45.49 10.55 1.26
#